data_AF-W2MZL3-F1
#
_entry.id   AF-W2MZL3-F1
#
_cell.length_a   1.000
_cell.length_b   1.000
_cell.length_c   1.000
_cell.angle_alpha   90.00
_cell.angle_beta   90.00
_cell.angle_gamma   90.00
#
_symmetry.space_group_name_H-M   'P 1'
#
loop_
_entity.id
_entity.type
_entity.pdbx_description
1 polymer ?
#
loop_
_entity_poly.entity_id
_entity_poly.type
_entity_poly.pdbx_seq_one_letter_code
_entity_poly.pdbx_strand_id
1 'polypeptide(L)'
;VFPFSLNAVDQAVWRCLADRNAEFHPGLYEIRHVSDDVVAVKISDAVRLPDAETLVTVWLTVKRYYEWTEDGCTRIICVWNAMVQTEGSLNIRLQERGWNVLRPLTYTASCVDSNHAMSFTQTCMRVSPLGRAEFSASDVAVGTLANVLVGCYHRTVIVMHHVLEKLLLVEDTRSLLG
;
A
#
# COMPACT_ATOMS: atom_id res chain seq x y z
N VAL A 1 8.94 -9.29 -4.22
CA VAL A 1 8.64 -10.44 -5.10
C VAL A 1 7.57 -11.25 -4.40
N PHE A 2 6.56 -11.71 -5.13
CA PHE A 2 5.51 -12.55 -4.57
C PHE A 2 5.57 -13.94 -5.21
N PRO A 3 5.47 -15.02 -4.43
CA PRO A 3 5.44 -16.39 -4.94
C PRO A 3 4.05 -16.76 -5.51
N PHE A 4 3.38 -15.80 -6.14
CA PHE A 4 2.02 -15.94 -6.66
C PHE A 4 1.89 -15.29 -8.04
N SER A 5 0.94 -15.80 -8.83
CA SER A 5 0.67 -15.29 -10.18
C SER A 5 0.28 -13.81 -10.18
N LEU A 6 0.51 -13.13 -11.30
CA LEU A 6 0.13 -11.73 -11.50
C LEU A 6 -1.35 -11.47 -11.15
N ASN A 7 -2.25 -12.34 -11.62
CA ASN A 7 -3.68 -12.20 -11.43
C ASN A 7 -4.09 -12.40 -9.98
N ALA A 8 -3.50 -13.37 -9.27
CA ALA A 8 -3.78 -13.59 -7.86
C ALA A 8 -3.39 -12.36 -7.02
N VAL A 9 -2.18 -11.83 -7.26
CA VAL A 9 -1.71 -10.62 -6.55
C VAL A 9 -2.58 -9.41 -6.89
N ASP A 10 -2.93 -9.18 -8.17
CA ASP A 10 -3.83 -8.09 -8.55
C ASP A 10 -5.19 -8.18 -7.86
N GLN A 11 -5.81 -9.36 -7.89
CA GLN A 11 -7.10 -9.59 -7.24
C GLN A 11 -7.01 -9.39 -5.73
N ALA A 12 -5.96 -9.90 -5.08
CA ALA A 12 -5.76 -9.74 -3.66
C ALA A 12 -5.57 -8.25 -3.27
N VAL A 13 -4.72 -7.52 -4.00
CA VAL A 13 -4.53 -6.07 -3.79
C VAL A 13 -5.84 -5.32 -4.00
N TRP A 14 -6.55 -5.58 -5.10
CA TRP A 14 -7.77 -4.86 -5.43
C TRP A 14 -8.89 -5.16 -4.43
N ARG A 15 -9.05 -6.43 -4.03
CA ARG A 15 -10.00 -6.83 -2.97
C ARG A 15 -9.69 -6.11 -1.66
N CYS A 16 -8.42 -6.04 -1.24
CA CYS A 16 -8.01 -5.33 -0.03
C CYS A 16 -8.37 -3.83 -0.06
N LEU A 17 -8.16 -3.17 -1.21
CA LEU A 17 -8.46 -1.74 -1.38
C LEU A 17 -9.97 -1.47 -1.54
N ALA A 18 -10.70 -2.38 -2.16
CA ALA A 18 -12.13 -2.24 -2.42
C ALA A 18 -13.02 -2.85 -1.33
N ASP A 19 -12.44 -3.44 -0.28
CA ASP A 19 -13.18 -4.11 0.79
C ASP A 19 -13.95 -3.12 1.66
N ARG A 20 -15.27 -3.14 1.51
CA ARG A 20 -16.21 -2.31 2.29
C ARG A 20 -16.29 -2.73 3.76
N ASN A 21 -15.91 -3.96 4.08
CA ASN A 21 -16.00 -4.49 5.44
C ASN A 21 -14.78 -4.15 6.29
N ALA A 22 -13.75 -3.55 5.69
CA ALA A 22 -12.54 -3.11 6.38
C ALA A 22 -11.82 -4.21 7.18
N GLU A 23 -12.04 -5.49 6.84
CA GLU A 23 -11.56 -6.64 7.65
C GLU A 23 -10.04 -6.66 7.80
N PHE A 24 -9.36 -5.96 6.89
CA PHE A 24 -7.93 -5.97 6.70
C PHE A 24 -7.21 -4.71 7.22
N HIS A 25 -7.95 -3.70 7.69
CA HIS A 25 -7.40 -2.39 7.99
C HIS A 25 -7.49 -2.05 9.48
N PRO A 26 -6.38 -1.75 10.16
CA PRO A 26 -6.44 -1.22 11.53
C PRO A 26 -7.02 0.20 11.51
N GLY A 27 -7.87 0.49 12.50
CA GLY A 27 -8.52 1.81 12.63
C GLY A 27 -9.82 1.92 11.84
N LEU A 28 -10.22 3.15 11.51
CA LEU A 28 -11.41 3.44 10.72
C LEU A 28 -11.06 3.43 9.23
N TYR A 29 -11.70 2.56 8.47
CA TYR A 29 -11.60 2.52 7.02
C TYR A 29 -12.95 2.85 6.39
N GLU A 30 -12.97 3.88 5.55
CA GLU A 30 -14.19 4.38 4.94
C GLU A 30 -14.04 4.43 3.42
N ILE A 31 -14.88 3.67 2.73
CA ILE A 31 -14.95 3.69 1.27
C ILE A 31 -15.73 4.91 0.80
N ARG A 32 -15.07 5.73 -0.04
CA ARG A 32 -15.69 6.89 -0.69
C ARG A 32 -16.15 6.58 -2.10
N HIS A 33 -15.37 5.79 -2.83
CA HIS A 33 -15.70 5.38 -4.19
C HIS A 33 -14.99 4.07 -4.54
N VAL A 34 -15.68 3.20 -5.29
CA VAL A 34 -15.11 2.00 -5.90
C VAL A 34 -15.75 1.82 -7.27
N SER A 35 -14.92 1.69 -8.29
CA SER A 35 -15.25 1.19 -9.63
C SER A 35 -14.35 0.00 -9.97
N ASP A 36 -14.42 -0.47 -11.21
CA ASP A 36 -13.56 -1.57 -11.71
C ASP A 36 -12.07 -1.20 -11.72
N ASP A 37 -11.76 0.08 -11.84
CA ASP A 37 -10.40 0.60 -12.03
C ASP A 37 -10.01 1.72 -11.08
N VAL A 38 -10.92 2.25 -10.25
CA VAL A 38 -10.66 3.33 -9.29
C VAL A 38 -11.16 2.97 -7.91
N VAL A 39 -10.34 3.25 -6.90
CA VAL A 39 -10.71 3.17 -5.49
C VAL A 39 -10.36 4.49 -4.81
N ALA A 40 -11.29 5.04 -4.03
CA ALA A 40 -11.04 6.17 -3.16
C ALA A 40 -11.49 5.82 -1.74
N VAL A 41 -10.58 5.95 -0.78
CA VAL A 41 -10.80 5.57 0.62
C VAL A 41 -10.24 6.62 1.57
N LYS A 42 -10.81 6.66 2.77
CA LYS A 42 -10.28 7.39 3.90
C LYS A 42 -9.90 6.38 4.98
N ILE A 43 -8.69 6.49 5.50
CA ILE A 43 -8.15 5.64 6.56
C ILE A 43 -7.80 6.55 7.72
N SER A 44 -8.24 6.23 8.93
CA SER A 44 -7.86 6.96 10.14
C SER A 44 -7.41 5.98 11.21
N ASP A 45 -6.17 6.13 11.68
CA ASP A 45 -5.56 5.21 12.63
C ASP A 45 -4.68 5.95 13.65
N ALA A 46 -4.63 5.45 14.87
CA ALA A 46 -3.81 6.02 15.93
C ALA A 46 -2.42 5.36 15.94
N VAL A 47 -1.39 6.17 15.72
CA VAL A 47 0.01 5.76 15.85
C VAL A 47 0.48 6.13 17.25
N ARG A 48 0.75 5.11 18.07
CA ARG A 48 1.32 5.24 19.41
C ARG A 48 2.81 4.91 19.36
N LEU A 49 3.63 5.90 19.65
CA LEU A 49 5.06 5.77 19.92
C LEU A 49 5.29 5.97 21.42
N PRO A 50 6.43 5.52 21.97
CA PRO A 50 6.71 5.61 23.41
C PRO A 50 6.48 7.00 24.01
N ASP A 51 6.81 8.06 23.25
CA ASP A 51 6.73 9.46 23.70
C ASP A 51 5.75 10.32 22.87
N ALA A 52 4.92 9.70 22.01
CA ALA A 52 4.01 10.44 21.13
C ALA A 52 2.75 9.64 20.78
N GLU A 53 1.60 10.30 20.83
CA GLU A 53 0.35 9.77 20.29
C GLU A 53 -0.10 10.69 19.15
N THR A 54 -0.31 10.10 17.98
CA THR A 54 -0.65 10.85 16.77
C THR A 54 -1.73 10.13 16.00
N LEU A 55 -2.83 10.82 15.73
CA LEU A 55 -3.86 10.34 14.82
C LEU A 55 -3.38 10.61 13.39
N VAL A 56 -3.36 9.58 12.57
CA VAL A 56 -2.99 9.66 11.16
C VAL A 56 -4.24 9.43 10.33
N THR A 57 -4.59 10.41 9.52
CA THR A 57 -5.68 10.31 8.53
C THR A 57 -5.11 10.37 7.12
N VAL A 58 -5.47 9.38 6.30
CA VAL A 58 -5.05 9.26 4.91
C VAL A 58 -6.29 9.30 4.02
N TRP A 59 -6.31 10.22 3.07
CA TRP A 59 -7.25 10.18 1.95
C TRP A 59 -6.50 9.67 0.74
N LEU A 60 -6.83 8.46 0.29
CA LEU A 60 -6.13 7.76 -0.78
C LEU A 60 -7.07 7.61 -1.98
N THR A 61 -6.57 7.94 -3.16
CA THR A 61 -7.19 7.58 -4.44
C THR A 61 -6.21 6.75 -5.25
N VAL A 62 -6.64 5.58 -5.71
CA VAL A 62 -5.88 4.65 -6.53
C VAL A 62 -6.61 4.46 -7.85
N LYS A 63 -5.87 4.45 -8.96
CA LYS A 63 -6.35 4.05 -10.27
C LYS A 63 -5.49 2.95 -10.85
N ARG A 64 -6.11 1.87 -11.32
CA ARG A 64 -5.48 0.69 -11.90
C ARG A 64 -5.57 0.72 -13.42
N TYR A 65 -4.49 0.32 -14.07
CA TYR A 65 -4.37 0.19 -15.52
C TYR A 65 -3.81 -1.19 -15.88
N TYR A 66 -4.30 -1.74 -16.98
CA TYR A 66 -3.77 -2.95 -17.60
C TYR A 66 -3.07 -2.55 -18.89
N GLU A 67 -1.81 -2.95 -19.04
CA GLU A 67 -1.01 -2.63 -20.22
C GLU A 67 -0.37 -3.89 -20.79
N TRP A 68 -0.38 -3.99 -22.11
CA TRP A 68 0.28 -5.05 -22.85
C TRP A 68 1.67 -4.56 -23.27
N THR A 69 2.71 -5.29 -22.90
CA THR A 69 4.08 -4.99 -23.35
C THR A 69 4.31 -5.55 -24.74
N GLU A 70 5.35 -5.06 -25.43
CA GLU A 70 5.75 -5.51 -26.78
C GLU A 70 6.00 -7.03 -26.82
N ASP A 71 6.49 -7.60 -25.71
CA ASP A 71 6.71 -9.04 -25.52
C ASP A 71 5.43 -9.86 -25.27
N GLY A 72 4.24 -9.26 -25.43
CA GLY A 72 2.94 -9.90 -25.23
C GLY A 72 2.56 -10.15 -23.76
N CYS A 73 3.36 -9.69 -22.81
CA CYS A 73 3.08 -9.84 -21.38
C CYS A 73 2.18 -8.72 -20.86
N THR A 74 1.19 -9.06 -20.03
CA THR A 74 0.39 -8.05 -19.32
C THR A 74 1.16 -7.53 -18.11
N ARG A 75 1.19 -6.21 -17.93
CA ARG A 75 1.59 -5.55 -16.67
C ARG A 75 0.43 -4.76 -16.10
N ILE A 76 0.41 -4.64 -14.78
CA ILE A 76 -0.63 -3.92 -14.04
C ILE A 76 0.02 -2.72 -13.38
N ILE A 77 -0.53 -1.54 -13.64
CA ILE A 77 -0.02 -0.30 -13.09
C ILE A 77 -1.08 0.28 -12.17
N CYS A 78 -0.75 0.44 -10.89
CA CYS A 78 -1.60 1.17 -9.96
C CYS A 78 -0.95 2.52 -9.69
N VAL A 79 -1.63 3.61 -10.04
CA VAL A 79 -1.21 4.98 -9.74
C VAL A 79 -2.03 5.49 -8.58
N TRP A 80 -1.41 6.18 -7.63
CA TRP A 80 -2.13 6.76 -6.50
C TRP A 80 -1.70 8.18 -6.17
N ASN A 81 -2.63 8.87 -5.52
CA ASN A 81 -2.43 10.14 -4.87
C ASN A 81 -3.07 10.04 -3.49
N ALA A 82 -2.32 10.41 -2.46
CA ALA A 82 -2.80 10.45 -1.10
C ALA A 82 -2.46 11.77 -0.43
N MET A 83 -3.37 12.22 0.42
CA MET A 83 -3.12 13.26 1.40
C MET A 83 -3.05 12.60 2.76
N VAL A 84 -1.97 12.83 3.49
CA VAL A 84 -1.79 12.35 4.85
C VAL A 84 -1.83 13.55 5.77
N GLN A 85 -2.63 13.46 6.83
CA GLN A 85 -2.70 14.44 7.89
C GLN A 85 -2.43 13.75 9.21
N THR A 86 -1.52 14.34 9.99
CA THR A 86 -1.25 13.91 11.34
C THR A 86 -1.79 14.95 12.32
N GLU A 87 -2.39 14.48 13.42
CA GLU A 87 -2.92 15.32 14.50
C GLU A 87 -2.43 14.80 15.86
N GLY A 88 -2.06 15.69 16.77
CA GLY A 88 -1.61 15.35 18.13
C GLY A 88 -0.18 15.83 18.40
N SER A 89 0.73 14.91 18.75
CA SER A 89 2.13 15.23 19.00
C SER A 89 2.85 15.85 17.80
N LEU A 90 2.34 15.68 16.58
CA LEU A 90 2.88 16.25 15.37
C LEU A 90 1.76 16.61 14.40
N ASN A 91 1.68 17.88 14.01
CA ASN A 91 0.66 18.37 13.07
C ASN A 91 1.27 18.65 11.70
N ILE A 92 1.20 17.67 10.79
CA ILE A 92 1.78 17.75 9.45
C ILE A 92 0.73 17.35 8.43
N ARG A 93 0.80 18.00 7.27
CA ARG A 93 0.15 17.52 6.05
C ARG A 93 1.19 17.13 5.03
N LEU A 94 1.03 15.95 4.45
CA LEU A 94 1.87 15.43 3.38
C LEU A 94 1.00 15.12 2.17
N GLN A 95 1.61 15.26 1.00
CA GLN A 95 1.11 14.69 -0.23
C GLN A 95 2.02 13.55 -0.66
N GLU A 96 1.42 12.40 -0.84
CA GLU A 96 2.06 11.22 -1.41
C GLU A 96 1.52 11.01 -2.81
N ARG A 97 2.42 10.79 -3.77
CA ARG A 97 2.07 10.40 -5.13
C ARG A 97 2.98 9.27 -5.55
N GLY A 98 2.44 8.25 -6.18
CA GLY A 98 3.27 7.13 -6.59
C GLY A 98 2.59 6.22 -7.58
N TRP A 99 3.35 5.23 -8.01
CA TRP A 99 2.85 4.15 -8.83
C TRP A 99 3.54 2.82 -8.50
N ASN A 100 2.81 1.74 -8.70
CA ASN A 100 3.24 0.36 -8.54
C ASN A 100 3.16 -0.26 -9.92
N VAL A 101 4.23 -0.93 -10.32
CA VAL A 101 4.23 -1.78 -11.51
C VAL A 101 4.29 -3.22 -11.04
N LEU A 102 3.23 -3.97 -11.29
CA LEU A 102 3.16 -5.40 -11.06
C LEU A 102 3.33 -6.12 -12.40
N ARG A 103 4.30 -7.02 -12.48
CA ARG A 103 4.60 -7.78 -13.70
C ARG A 103 4.89 -9.25 -13.38
N PRO A 104 4.67 -10.17 -14.34
CA PRO A 104 5.15 -11.53 -14.21
C PRO A 104 6.67 -11.51 -14.09
N LEU A 105 7.21 -12.39 -13.24
CA LEU A 105 8.65 -12.65 -13.24
C LEU A 105 8.93 -13.65 -14.37
N THR A 106 9.28 -13.15 -15.55
CA THR A 106 9.63 -14.00 -16.70
C THR A 106 10.99 -14.66 -16.50
N TYR A 107 10.99 -15.97 -16.69
CA TYR A 107 12.05 -16.94 -16.41
C TYR A 107 13.31 -16.70 -17.28
N THR A 108 14.38 -16.13 -16.72
CA THR A 108 15.70 -16.09 -17.39
C THR A 108 16.85 -16.64 -16.54
N ALA A 109 16.58 -17.15 -15.34
CA ALA A 109 17.60 -17.70 -14.45
C ALA A 109 17.24 -19.15 -14.05
N SER A 110 18.18 -20.06 -14.26
CA SER A 110 18.10 -21.52 -14.17
C SER A 110 17.90 -22.10 -12.77
N CYS A 111 17.21 -21.40 -11.87
CA CYS A 111 17.22 -21.70 -10.42
C CYS A 111 15.86 -21.70 -9.72
N VAL A 112 14.74 -21.72 -10.45
CA VAL A 112 13.40 -21.83 -9.83
C VAL A 112 12.55 -22.84 -10.63
N ASP A 113 11.73 -23.66 -9.95
CA ASP A 113 10.86 -24.64 -10.61
C ASP A 113 9.90 -23.99 -11.63
N SER A 114 9.78 -24.60 -12.81
CA SER A 114 8.92 -24.15 -13.92
C SER A 114 7.43 -24.10 -13.59
N ASN A 115 7.01 -24.66 -12.45
CA ASN A 115 5.60 -24.79 -12.06
C ASN A 115 5.10 -23.66 -11.15
N HIS A 116 5.96 -22.73 -10.70
CA HIS A 116 5.54 -21.66 -9.79
C HIS A 116 5.47 -20.31 -10.49
N ALA A 117 4.24 -19.87 -10.79
CA ALA A 117 3.99 -18.53 -11.31
C ALA A 117 4.34 -17.48 -10.24
N MET A 118 5.30 -16.61 -10.55
CA MET A 118 5.74 -15.53 -9.65
C MET A 118 5.47 -14.15 -10.24
N SER A 119 5.33 -13.18 -9.36
CA SER A 119 5.16 -11.78 -9.74
C SER A 119 6.11 -10.86 -9.00
N PHE A 120 6.42 -9.75 -9.66
CA PHE A 120 7.31 -8.72 -9.15
C PHE A 120 6.56 -7.40 -9.10
N THR A 121 6.56 -6.77 -7.93
CA THR A 121 6.05 -5.41 -7.74
C THR A 121 7.22 -4.44 -7.60
N GLN A 122 7.13 -3.30 -8.25
CA GLN A 122 8.02 -2.17 -8.09
C GLN A 122 7.22 -0.94 -7.72
N THR A 123 7.55 -0.35 -6.57
CA THR A 123 6.93 0.87 -6.07
C THR A 123 7.84 2.06 -6.32
N CYS A 124 7.31 3.12 -6.91
CA CYS A 124 7.92 4.44 -6.90
C CYS A 124 6.97 5.41 -6.21
N MET A 125 7.47 6.16 -5.23
CA MET A 125 6.66 7.14 -4.52
C MET A 125 7.46 8.42 -4.25
N ARG A 126 6.75 9.53 -4.27
CA ARG A 126 7.22 10.84 -3.84
C ARG A 126 6.33 11.32 -2.71
N VAL A 127 6.98 11.77 -1.65
CA VAL A 127 6.35 12.40 -0.50
C VAL A 127 6.75 13.87 -0.51
N SER A 128 5.81 14.76 -0.28
CA SER A 128 6.09 16.20 -0.21
C SER A 128 5.23 16.84 0.88
N PRO A 129 5.78 17.72 1.72
CA PRO A 129 4.99 18.44 2.70
C PRO A 129 3.99 19.37 2.00
N LEU A 130 2.78 19.49 2.57
CA LEU A 130 1.75 20.41 2.14
C LEU A 130 1.70 21.60 3.11
N GLY A 131 2.08 22.77 2.61
CA GLY A 131 2.18 24.00 3.40
C GLY A 131 3.52 24.14 4.13
N ARG A 132 3.69 25.26 4.83
CA ARG A 132 4.81 25.45 5.76
C ARG A 132 4.45 24.74 7.05
N ALA A 133 5.17 23.67 7.37
CA ALA A 133 5.17 23.12 8.71
C ALA A 133 6.15 23.96 9.54
N GLU A 134 5.64 24.69 10.52
CA GLU A 134 6.46 25.36 11.52
C GLU A 134 6.74 24.35 12.62
N PHE A 135 7.94 23.79 12.59
CA PHE A 135 8.39 22.88 13.64
C PHE A 135 9.07 23.69 14.74
N SER A 136 8.69 23.42 15.97
CA SER A 136 9.44 23.89 17.13
C SER A 136 10.76 23.12 17.25
N ALA A 137 11.73 23.68 17.97
CA ALA A 137 12.98 22.97 18.27
C ALA A 137 12.72 21.62 18.97
N SER A 138 11.67 21.50 19.79
CA SER A 138 11.24 20.25 20.42
C SER A 138 10.73 19.20 19.42
N ASP A 139 10.08 19.62 18.33
CA ASP A 139 9.55 18.70 17.31
C ASP A 139 10.66 18.05 16.47
N VAL A 140 11.79 18.76 16.33
CA VAL A 140 12.94 18.35 15.52
C VAL A 140 14.04 17.68 16.36
N ALA A 141 14.26 18.13 17.60
CA ALA A 141 15.41 17.72 18.41
C ALA A 141 15.34 16.27 18.94
N VAL A 142 14.16 15.66 18.98
CA VAL A 142 13.95 14.33 19.60
C VAL A 142 13.77 13.21 18.57
N GLY A 143 13.92 13.49 17.27
CA GLY A 143 13.66 12.49 16.22
C GLY A 143 12.18 12.10 16.11
N THR A 144 11.28 12.80 16.81
CA THR A 144 9.82 12.59 16.79
C THR A 144 9.27 12.63 15.38
N LEU A 145 9.65 13.64 14.58
CA LEU A 145 9.29 13.73 13.16
C LEU A 145 9.71 12.48 12.37
N ALA A 146 10.96 12.03 12.54
CA ALA A 146 11.47 10.85 11.84
C ALA A 146 10.74 9.58 12.29
N ASN A 147 10.50 9.41 13.59
CA ASN A 147 9.80 8.25 14.15
C ASN A 147 8.33 8.19 13.73
N VAL A 148 7.63 9.33 13.67
CA VAL A 148 6.25 9.39 13.17
C VAL A 148 6.22 9.07 11.69
N LEU A 149 7.10 9.66 10.88
CA LEU A 149 7.17 9.37 9.44
C LEU A 149 7.47 7.88 9.20
N VAL A 150 8.51 7.34 9.84
CA VAL A 150 8.87 5.92 9.74
C VAL A 150 7.71 5.03 10.21
N GLY A 151 7.05 5.37 11.31
CA GLY A 151 5.87 4.65 11.82
C GLY A 151 4.72 4.62 10.81
N CYS A 152 4.40 5.76 10.19
CA CYS A 152 3.38 5.85 9.14
C CYS A 152 3.73 4.97 7.93
N TYR A 153 4.96 5.06 7.41
CA TYR A 153 5.36 4.29 6.23
C TYR A 153 5.51 2.80 6.49
N HIS A 154 6.11 2.44 7.62
CA HIS A 154 6.28 1.05 8.02
C HIS A 154 4.92 0.37 8.16
N ARG A 155 3.91 1.06 8.70
CA ARG A 155 2.55 0.53 8.84
C ARG A 155 1.84 0.38 7.49
N THR A 156 1.95 1.35 6.58
CA THR A 156 1.39 1.23 5.21
C THR A 156 2.00 0.06 4.44
N VAL A 157 3.33 -0.11 4.51
CA VAL A 157 4.03 -1.21 3.83
C VAL A 157 3.69 -2.55 4.49
N ILE A 158 3.65 -2.64 5.81
CA ILE A 158 3.33 -3.88 6.53
C ILE A 158 1.88 -4.29 6.29
N VAL A 159 0.92 -3.36 6.35
CA VAL A 159 -0.49 -3.70 6.13
C VAL A 159 -0.68 -4.24 4.72
N MET A 160 -0.04 -3.65 3.70
CA MET A 160 -0.06 -4.23 2.35
C MET A 160 0.52 -5.65 2.30
N HIS A 161 1.69 -5.88 2.90
CA HIS A 161 2.33 -7.21 2.88
C HIS A 161 1.54 -8.26 3.67
N HIS A 162 1.10 -7.92 4.88
CA HIS A 162 0.35 -8.82 5.77
C HIS A 162 -1.01 -9.21 5.20
N VAL A 163 -1.68 -8.25 4.54
CA VAL A 163 -2.97 -8.52 3.89
C VAL A 163 -2.77 -9.35 2.63
N LEU A 164 -1.74 -9.07 1.83
CA LEU A 164 -1.40 -9.90 0.69
C LEU A 164 -1.07 -11.33 1.11
N GLU A 165 -0.25 -11.50 2.14
CA GLU A 165 0.09 -12.82 2.67
C GLU A 165 -1.17 -13.58 3.13
N LYS A 166 -2.04 -12.95 3.92
CA LYS A 166 -3.30 -13.57 4.36
C LYS A 166 -4.21 -13.95 3.19
N LEU A 167 -4.43 -13.05 2.24
CA LEU A 167 -5.34 -13.30 1.13
C LEU A 167 -4.81 -14.38 0.19
N LEU A 168 -3.50 -14.39 -0.06
CA LEU A 168 -2.87 -15.34 -0.97
C LEU A 168 -2.72 -16.73 -0.34
N LEU A 169 -2.50 -16.84 0.98
CA LEU A 169 -2.51 -18.12 1.70
C LEU A 169 -3.90 -18.78 1.71
N VAL A 170 -4.98 -17.98 1.79
CA VAL A 170 -6.36 -18.48 1.72
C VAL A 170 -6.71 -18.96 0.31
N GLU A 171 -6.18 -18.31 -0.72
CA GLU A 171 -6.43 -18.68 -2.12
C GLU A 171 -5.66 -19.96 -2.51
N ASP A 172 -4.44 -20.14 -2.00
CA ASP A 172 -3.62 -21.34 -2.20
C ASP A 172 -4.18 -22.58 -1.45
N THR A 173 -4.71 -22.39 -0.24
CA THR A 173 -5.40 -23.49 0.47
C THR A 173 -6.71 -23.89 -0.19
N ARG A 174 -7.38 -22.99 -0.89
CA ARG A 174 -8.61 -23.30 -1.67
C ARG A 174 -8.30 -23.96 -3.01
N SER A 175 -7.18 -23.63 -3.66
CA SER A 175 -6.76 -24.31 -4.89
C SER A 175 -6.25 -25.73 -4.65
N LEU A 176 -5.73 -26.02 -3.45
CA LEU A 176 -5.27 -27.37 -3.05
C LEU A 176 -6.40 -28.30 -2.56
N LEU A 177 -7.58 -27.75 -2.26
CA LEU A 177 -8.75 -28.50 -1.77
C LEU A 177 -9.88 -28.67 -2.81
N GLY A 178 -9.69 -28.18 -4.03
CA GLY A 178 -10.58 -28.38 -5.19
C GLY A 178 -9.94 -29.27 -6.24
#